data_AF-A0A5R8WR54-F1
#
_entry.id   AF-A0A5R8WR54-F1
#
_cell.length_a   1.000
_cell.length_b   1.000
_cell.length_c   1.000
_cell.angle_alpha   90.00
_cell.angle_beta   90.00
_cell.angle_gamma   90.00
#
_symmetry.space_group_name_H-M   'P 1'
#
loop_
_entity.id
_entity.type
_entity.pdbx_description
1 polymer ?
#
loop_
_entity_poly.entity_id
_entity_poly.type
_entity_poly.pdbx_seq_one_letter_code
_entity_poly.pdbx_strand_id
1 'polypeptide(L)'
;MTPAARKALRREVRQAVKQAHRQAAAAPAAEGKSQLTALLLELFLGFLGVHRFYLGYTGRGILYIALLLTSWLIIPFFVLAVLTTIDLVMIITGDLKPKNGEYAKTFEDMGKNKKDKE
;
A
#
# COMPACT_ATOMS: atom_id res chain seq x y z
N MET A 1 8.80 35.50 -60.04
CA MET A 1 8.12 35.39 -58.73
C MET A 1 8.50 36.58 -57.86
N THR A 2 7.54 37.46 -57.56
CA THR A 2 7.79 38.65 -56.73
C THR A 2 8.04 38.27 -55.26
N PRO A 3 8.78 39.08 -54.49
CA PRO A 3 9.01 38.82 -53.05
C PRO A 3 7.71 38.72 -52.25
N ALA A 4 6.65 39.43 -52.67
CA ALA A 4 5.31 39.34 -52.09
C ALA A 4 4.69 37.94 -52.26
N ALA A 5 4.78 37.35 -53.46
CA ALA A 5 4.25 36.02 -53.75
C ALA A 5 4.93 34.91 -52.92
N ARG A 6 6.25 35.03 -52.69
CA ARG A 6 7.00 34.08 -51.84
C ARG A 6 6.57 34.12 -50.37
N LYS A 7 6.19 35.29 -49.86
CA LYS A 7 5.72 35.46 -48.48
C LYS A 7 4.31 34.89 -48.28
N ALA A 8 3.43 35.06 -49.27
CA ALA A 8 2.11 34.46 -49.28
C ALA A 8 2.19 32.93 -49.29
N LEU A 9 2.98 32.34 -50.19
CA LEU A 9 3.20 30.89 -50.27
C LEU A 9 3.74 30.30 -48.95
N ARG A 10 4.71 30.98 -48.31
CA ARG A 10 5.25 30.54 -47.01
C ARG A 10 4.21 30.57 -45.89
N ARG A 11 3.23 31.49 -45.95
CA ARG A 11 2.14 31.58 -44.97
C ARG A 11 1.14 30.45 -45.17
N GLU A 12 0.79 30.17 -46.42
CA GLU A 12 -0.11 29.06 -46.78
C GLU A 12 0.50 27.71 -46.40
N VAL A 13 1.78 27.48 -46.72
CA VAL A 13 2.49 26.26 -46.30
C VAL A 13 2.54 26.15 -44.78
N ARG A 14 2.78 27.24 -44.05
CA ARG A 14 2.74 27.23 -42.56
C ARG A 14 1.35 26.94 -42.02
N GLN A 15 0.30 27.48 -42.66
CA GLN A 15 -1.08 27.23 -42.25
C GLN A 15 -1.50 25.79 -42.55
N ALA A 16 -1.15 25.25 -43.71
CA ALA A 16 -1.37 23.86 -44.10
C ALA A 16 -0.64 22.90 -43.16
N VAL A 17 0.63 23.17 -42.82
CA VAL A 17 1.39 22.37 -41.85
C VAL A 17 0.75 22.44 -40.45
N LYS A 18 0.28 23.63 -40.02
CA LYS A 18 -0.40 23.78 -38.71
C LYS A 18 -1.75 23.06 -38.69
N GLN A 19 -2.49 23.05 -39.81
CA GLN A 19 -3.73 22.29 -39.97
C GLN A 19 -3.48 20.78 -40.00
N ALA A 20 -2.45 20.32 -40.71
CA ALA A 20 -2.05 18.92 -40.73
C ALA A 20 -1.64 18.44 -39.32
N HIS A 21 -0.91 19.27 -38.56
CA HIS A 21 -0.58 18.97 -37.16
C HIS A 21 -1.84 18.94 -36.27
N ARG A 22 -2.81 19.82 -36.52
CA ARG A 22 -4.10 19.83 -35.81
C ARG A 22 -4.95 18.60 -36.15
N GLN A 23 -4.93 18.15 -37.40
CA GLN A 23 -5.63 16.93 -37.85
C GLN A 23 -4.95 15.67 -37.29
N ALA A 24 -3.62 15.67 -37.17
CA ALA A 24 -2.88 14.60 -36.49
C ALA A 24 -3.13 14.59 -34.96
N ALA A 25 -3.33 15.75 -34.34
CA ALA A 25 -3.72 15.88 -32.93
C ALA A 25 -5.23 15.61 -32.69
N ALA A 26 -6.05 15.65 -33.74
CA ALA A 26 -7.47 15.30 -33.74
C ALA A 26 -7.73 13.85 -34.17
N ALA A 27 -6.69 13.00 -34.15
CA ALA A 27 -6.89 11.56 -34.11
C ALA A 27 -7.83 11.24 -32.94
N PRO A 28 -8.78 10.29 -33.09
CA PRO A 28 -9.68 9.92 -32.00
C PRO A 28 -8.81 9.67 -30.78
N ALA A 29 -9.09 10.38 -29.68
CA ALA A 29 -8.42 10.17 -28.42
C ALA A 29 -8.43 8.67 -28.20
N ALA A 30 -7.24 8.04 -28.27
CA ALA A 30 -7.10 6.59 -28.24
C ALA A 30 -8.03 6.08 -27.15
N GLU A 31 -8.91 5.13 -27.48
CA GLU A 31 -9.94 4.56 -26.61
C GLU A 31 -9.26 4.01 -25.35
N GLY A 32 -9.02 4.94 -24.44
CA GLY A 32 -8.06 4.84 -23.35
C GLY A 32 -8.85 4.58 -22.09
N LYS A 33 -8.26 3.81 -21.19
CA LYS A 33 -8.89 3.53 -19.90
C LYS A 33 -9.26 4.85 -19.21
N SER A 34 -10.50 4.95 -18.76
CA SER A 34 -11.05 6.17 -18.18
C SER A 34 -10.37 6.49 -16.86
N GLN A 35 -9.73 7.65 -16.78
CA GLN A 35 -9.09 8.13 -15.57
C GLN A 35 -10.10 8.28 -14.42
N LEU A 36 -11.33 8.69 -14.74
CA LEU A 36 -12.41 8.80 -13.76
C LEU A 36 -12.77 7.42 -13.20
N THR A 37 -12.84 6.40 -14.04
CA THR A 37 -13.05 5.02 -13.60
C THR A 37 -11.91 4.54 -12.71
N ALA A 38 -10.66 4.83 -13.05
CA ALA A 38 -9.51 4.47 -12.20
C ALA A 38 -9.60 5.13 -10.81
N LEU A 39 -10.02 6.41 -10.75
CA LEU A 39 -10.16 7.17 -9.50
C LEU A 39 -11.33 6.65 -8.65
N LEU A 40 -12.45 6.29 -9.28
CA LEU A 40 -13.56 5.63 -8.57
C LEU A 40 -13.13 4.26 -8.02
N LEU A 41 -12.43 3.45 -8.82
CA LEU A 41 -11.90 2.16 -8.37
C LEU A 41 -10.92 2.33 -7.21
N GLU A 42 -10.13 3.40 -7.19
CA GLU A 42 -9.23 3.72 -6.08
C GLU A 42 -10.01 4.16 -4.83
N LEU A 43 -11.08 4.95 -4.98
CA LEU A 43 -11.89 5.39 -3.83
C LEU A 43 -12.65 4.23 -3.17
N PHE A 44 -13.27 3.35 -3.96
CA PHE A 44 -14.06 2.23 -3.43
C PHE A 44 -13.22 0.99 -3.11
N LEU A 45 -12.15 0.74 -3.88
CA LEU A 45 -11.41 -0.52 -3.91
C LEU A 45 -9.89 -0.30 -3.93
N GLY A 46 -9.44 0.87 -3.47
CA GLY A 46 -8.03 1.27 -3.44
C GLY A 46 -7.17 0.40 -2.54
N PHE A 47 -7.72 -0.01 -1.38
CA PHE A 47 -7.01 -0.89 -0.45
C PHE A 47 -6.74 -2.28 -1.03
N LEU A 48 -7.60 -2.78 -1.95
CA LEU A 48 -7.35 -4.02 -2.69
C LEU A 48 -6.38 -3.85 -3.87
N GLY A 49 -6.12 -2.61 -4.33
CA GLY A 49 -5.23 -2.34 -5.46
C GLY A 49 -5.84 -2.60 -6.85
N VAL A 50 -7.18 -2.68 -6.97
CA VAL A 50 -7.87 -3.07 -8.21
C VAL A 50 -7.69 -2.07 -9.36
N HIS A 51 -7.49 -0.78 -9.05
CA HIS A 51 -7.20 0.26 -10.04
C HIS A 51 -5.95 -0.04 -10.90
N ARG A 52 -4.95 -0.77 -10.36
CA ARG A 52 -3.76 -1.19 -11.14
C ARG A 52 -4.07 -2.29 -12.14
N PHE A 53 -5.01 -3.18 -11.84
CA PHE A 53 -5.52 -4.16 -12.81
C PHE A 53 -6.28 -3.46 -13.94
N TYR A 54 -7.08 -2.43 -13.61
CA TYR A 54 -7.77 -1.62 -14.61
C TYR A 54 -6.82 -0.89 -15.57
N LEU A 55 -5.69 -0.39 -15.04
CA LEU A 55 -4.65 0.26 -15.85
C LEU A 55 -3.77 -0.73 -16.64
N GLY A 56 -3.96 -2.06 -16.48
CA GLY A 56 -3.17 -3.10 -17.15
C GLY A 56 -1.87 -3.47 -16.44
N TYR A 57 -1.61 -2.96 -15.23
CA TYR A 57 -0.44 -3.30 -14.41
C TYR A 57 -0.71 -4.51 -13.51
N THR A 58 -1.03 -5.66 -14.11
CA THR A 58 -1.41 -6.90 -13.40
C THR A 58 -0.35 -7.35 -12.39
N GLY A 59 0.93 -7.30 -12.74
CA GLY A 59 2.02 -7.69 -11.83
C GLY A 59 2.08 -6.85 -10.55
N ARG A 60 1.86 -5.53 -10.67
CA ARG A 60 1.81 -4.63 -9.50
C ARG A 60 0.53 -4.81 -8.68
N GLY A 61 -0.58 -5.17 -9.33
CA GLY A 61 -1.83 -5.51 -8.66
C GLY A 61 -1.69 -6.75 -7.76
N ILE A 62 -1.05 -7.80 -8.28
CA ILE A 62 -0.79 -9.04 -7.50
C ILE A 62 0.10 -8.74 -6.29
N LEU A 63 1.16 -7.93 -6.47
CA LEU A 63 2.03 -7.53 -5.36
C LEU A 63 1.26 -6.82 -4.24
N TYR A 64 0.30 -5.95 -4.58
CA TYR A 64 -0.53 -5.26 -3.60
C TYR A 64 -1.41 -6.23 -2.81
N ILE A 65 -2.05 -7.19 -3.48
CA ILE A 65 -2.86 -8.21 -2.81
C ILE A 65 -1.99 -9.08 -1.91
N ALA A 66 -0.83 -9.51 -2.38
CA ALA A 66 0.11 -10.30 -1.59
C ALA A 66 0.57 -9.54 -0.33
N LEU A 67 0.93 -8.26 -0.47
CA LEU A 67 1.29 -7.39 0.66
C LEU A 67 0.14 -7.18 1.65
N LEU A 68 -1.09 -7.03 1.16
CA LEU A 68 -2.28 -6.92 2.01
C LEU A 68 -2.47 -8.20 2.84
N LEU A 69 -2.42 -9.37 2.18
CA LEU A 69 -2.60 -10.67 2.83
C LEU A 69 -1.48 -10.97 3.83
N THR A 70 -0.24 -10.64 3.50
CA THR A 70 0.90 -10.84 4.41
C THR A 70 0.92 -9.83 5.55
N SER A 71 0.61 -8.56 5.29
CA SER A 71 0.50 -7.54 6.37
C SER A 71 -0.57 -7.91 7.39
N TRP A 72 -1.70 -8.46 6.95
CA TRP A 72 -2.76 -8.90 7.86
C TRP A 72 -2.27 -9.93 8.88
N LEU A 73 -1.24 -10.71 8.55
CA LEU A 73 -0.68 -11.72 9.45
C LEU A 73 0.54 -11.21 10.23
N ILE A 74 1.40 -10.41 9.60
CA ILE A 74 2.65 -9.92 10.21
C ILE A 74 2.36 -8.90 11.32
N ILE A 75 1.43 -7.97 11.08
CA ILE A 75 1.09 -6.92 12.05
C ILE A 75 0.56 -7.51 13.39
N PRO A 76 -0.46 -8.39 13.41
CA PRO A 76 -0.93 -8.96 14.67
C PRO A 76 0.11 -9.86 15.34
N PHE A 77 0.94 -10.56 14.57
CA PHE A 77 2.02 -11.36 15.12
C PHE A 77 3.03 -10.49 15.90
N PHE A 78 3.43 -9.36 15.33
CA PHE A 78 4.35 -8.43 16.00
C PHE A 78 3.74 -7.83 17.28
N VAL A 79 2.46 -7.43 17.23
CA VAL A 79 1.75 -6.90 18.41
C VAL A 79 1.66 -7.95 19.52
N LEU A 80 1.29 -9.19 19.19
CA LEU A 80 1.23 -10.28 20.17
C LEU A 80 2.61 -10.59 20.77
N ALA A 81 3.66 -10.59 19.95
CA ALA A 81 5.02 -10.82 20.44
C ALA A 81 5.45 -9.77 21.47
N VAL A 82 5.14 -8.50 21.24
CA VAL A 82 5.45 -7.42 22.20
C VAL A 82 4.63 -7.57 23.48
N LEU A 83 3.32 -7.78 23.38
CA LEU A 83 2.45 -7.94 24.55
C LEU A 83 2.85 -9.15 25.40
N THR A 84 3.08 -10.30 24.77
CA THR A 84 3.50 -11.52 25.50
C THR A 84 4.87 -11.38 26.15
N THR A 85 5.78 -10.61 25.54
CA THR A 85 7.08 -10.30 26.16
C THR A 85 6.91 -9.42 27.40
N ILE A 86 6.04 -8.41 27.34
CA ILE A 86 5.73 -7.54 28.49
C ILE A 86 5.06 -8.36 29.59
N ASP A 87 4.05 -9.15 29.26
CA ASP A 87 3.35 -10.02 30.21
C ASP A 87 4.31 -11.01 30.87
N LEU A 88 5.26 -11.60 30.10
CA LEU A 88 6.28 -12.48 30.63
C LEU A 88 7.14 -11.80 31.69
N VAL A 89 7.62 -10.57 31.42
CA VAL A 89 8.41 -9.80 32.39
C VAL A 89 7.58 -9.52 33.64
N MET A 90 6.33 -9.09 33.47
CA MET A 90 5.44 -8.79 34.60
C MET A 90 5.09 -10.03 35.44
N ILE A 91 5.01 -11.22 34.83
CA ILE A 91 4.80 -12.48 35.55
C ILE A 91 6.06 -12.85 36.35
N ILE A 92 7.25 -12.68 35.78
CA ILE A 92 8.52 -12.98 36.46
C ILE A 92 8.72 -12.05 37.66
N THR A 93 8.41 -10.77 37.53
CA THR A 93 8.50 -9.80 38.63
C THR A 93 7.36 -9.93 39.64
N GLY A 94 6.30 -10.68 39.32
CA GLY A 94 5.12 -10.85 40.18
C GLY A 94 4.14 -9.67 40.15
N ASP A 95 4.37 -8.69 39.27
CA ASP A 95 3.50 -7.51 39.10
C ASP A 95 2.19 -7.86 38.40
N LEU A 96 2.20 -8.84 37.49
CA LEU A 96 0.99 -9.35 36.88
C LEU A 96 0.33 -10.36 37.82
N LYS A 97 -0.71 -9.98 38.56
CA LYS A 97 -1.41 -10.87 39.51
C LYS A 97 -2.67 -11.50 38.90
N PRO A 98 -3.06 -12.72 39.34
CA PRO A 98 -4.33 -13.30 38.94
C PRO A 98 -5.50 -12.46 39.46
N LYS A 99 -6.58 -12.34 38.67
CA LYS A 99 -7.71 -11.44 38.97
C LYS A 99 -8.33 -11.61 40.35
N ASN A 100 -8.25 -12.81 40.94
CA ASN A 100 -8.95 -13.18 42.16
C ASN A 100 -8.01 -13.55 43.32
N GLY A 101 -6.73 -13.15 43.29
CA GLY A 101 -5.85 -13.41 44.44
C GLY A 101 -4.36 -13.20 44.18
N GLU A 102 -3.57 -13.74 45.09
CA GLU A 102 -2.11 -13.79 45.00
C GLU A 102 -1.66 -15.13 44.39
N TYR A 103 -0.39 -15.20 43.97
CA TYR A 103 0.21 -16.45 43.53
C TYR A 103 0.23 -17.48 44.66
N ALA A 104 -0.28 -18.70 44.41
CA ALA A 104 -0.29 -19.77 45.40
C ALA A 104 1.12 -20.28 45.77
N LYS A 105 2.07 -20.15 44.84
CA LYS A 105 3.50 -20.41 45.03
C LYS A 105 4.28 -19.45 44.13
N THR A 106 5.27 -18.79 44.69
CA THR A 106 6.18 -17.90 43.94
C THR A 106 7.50 -18.60 43.65
N PHE A 107 8.34 -18.00 42.79
CA PHE A 107 9.67 -18.53 42.51
C PHE A 107 10.55 -18.63 43.77
N GLU A 108 10.35 -17.74 44.75
CA GLU A 108 11.09 -17.78 46.02
C GLU A 108 10.72 -19.01 46.86
N ASP A 109 9.44 -19.40 46.88
CA ASP A 109 8.95 -20.55 47.64
C ASP A 109 9.52 -21.87 47.11
N MET A 110 9.78 -21.93 45.79
CA MET A 110 10.43 -23.09 45.16
C MET A 110 11.91 -23.21 45.54
N GLY A 111 12.59 -22.09 45.79
CA GLY A 111 14.00 -22.08 46.22
C GLY A 111 14.22 -22.52 47.67
N LYS A 112 13.27 -22.20 48.56
CA LYS A 112 13.35 -22.55 50.00
C LYS A 112 13.16 -24.05 50.23
N ASN A 113 12.12 -24.66 49.66
CA ASN A 113 11.80 -26.10 49.83
C ASN A 113 12.91 -27.07 49.39
N LYS A 114 13.86 -26.64 48.54
CA LYS A 114 15.06 -27.44 48.21
C LYS A 114 16.15 -27.33 49.27
N LYS A 115 16.39 -26.14 49.83
CA LYS A 115 17.38 -25.93 50.89
C LYS A 115 16.99 -26.61 52.20
N ASP A 116 15.70 -26.79 52.43
CA ASP A 116 15.18 -27.43 53.64
C ASP A 116 15.30 -28.98 53.61
N LYS A 117 15.74 -29.55 52.47
CA LYS A 117 15.85 -31.00 52.23
C LYS A 117 17.29 -31.50 52.03
N GLU A 118 18.28 -30.60 52.08
CA GLU A 118 19.72 -30.92 52.14
C GLU A 118 20.24 -30.73 53.57
#